data_AF-A0A848V7I4-F1
#
_entry.id   AF-A0A848V7I4-F1
#
_cell.length_a   1.000
_cell.length_b   1.000
_cell.length_c   1.000
_cell.angle_alpha   90.00
_cell.angle_beta   90.00
_cell.angle_gamma   90.00
#
_symmetry.space_group_name_H-M   'P 1'
#
loop_
_entity.id
_entity.type
_entity.pdbx_description
1 polymer ?
#
loop_
_entity_poly.entity_id
_entity_poly.type
_entity_poly.pdbx_seq_one_letter_code
_entity_poly.pdbx_strand_id
1 'polypeptide(L)'
;MRRAVALLLFTFFAPACWAQGADRMKNDMGPKTVIGTSNPDLQDGANALLMGDGEKGVRLTLDALKVARGPREEEAALSNLCAGYILLEKFVEAIKYCELLIARNGDNWRAYNNRAVIYIKTGQYAKAEQDLLRGEELRPGAHTLKVARAMYMDAVYPVAAEVTVDDSDSSKSNANQ
;
A
#
# COMPACT_ATOMS: atom_id res chain seq x y z
N MET A 1 -39.90 46.90 -67.11
CA MET A 1 -39.20 47.86 -66.21
C MET A 1 -39.24 47.31 -64.79
N ARG A 2 -38.06 47.23 -64.14
CA ARG A 2 -37.75 47.21 -62.68
C ARG A 2 -38.43 46.13 -61.80
N ARG A 3 -37.67 45.10 -61.37
CA ARG A 3 -36.95 44.94 -60.05
C ARG A 3 -37.89 44.34 -58.98
N ALA A 4 -37.52 43.45 -58.07
CA ALA A 4 -36.25 42.91 -57.58
C ALA A 4 -36.59 41.65 -56.73
N VAL A 5 -35.83 40.56 -56.89
CA VAL A 5 -34.84 40.01 -55.93
C VAL A 5 -35.44 39.04 -54.90
N ALA A 6 -35.06 37.78 -55.08
CA ALA A 6 -35.23 36.66 -54.18
C ALA A 6 -34.48 36.87 -52.86
N LEU A 7 -35.12 36.53 -51.74
CA LEU A 7 -34.48 36.39 -50.44
C LEU A 7 -34.38 34.91 -50.08
N LEU A 8 -33.20 34.34 -50.27
CA LEU A 8 -32.76 33.06 -49.71
C LEU A 8 -32.26 33.33 -48.28
N LEU A 9 -33.02 32.90 -47.27
CA LEU A 9 -32.57 32.89 -45.88
C LEU A 9 -32.02 31.50 -45.54
N PHE A 10 -30.71 31.35 -45.70
CA PHE A 10 -29.94 30.26 -45.10
C PHE A 10 -29.75 30.59 -43.61
N THR A 11 -30.44 29.88 -42.72
CA THR A 11 -30.13 29.91 -41.29
C THR A 11 -29.29 28.68 -40.95
N PHE A 12 -28.00 28.92 -40.72
CA PHE A 12 -27.08 27.97 -40.11
C PHE A 12 -27.52 27.73 -38.67
N PHE A 13 -28.06 26.54 -38.38
CA PHE A 13 -28.25 26.09 -37.01
C PHE A 13 -27.02 25.27 -36.61
N ALA A 14 -26.12 25.88 -35.83
CA ALA A 14 -24.97 25.20 -35.25
C ALA A 14 -25.44 24.17 -34.21
N PRO A 15 -24.82 22.97 -34.13
CA PRO A 15 -25.10 22.05 -33.03
C PRO A 15 -24.45 22.60 -31.76
N ALA A 16 -25.29 23.01 -30.80
CA ALA A 16 -24.85 23.27 -29.44
C ALA A 16 -24.32 21.95 -28.86
N CYS A 17 -23.00 21.85 -28.76
CA CYS A 17 -22.30 20.83 -28.00
C CYS A 17 -22.58 21.10 -26.51
N TRP A 18 -23.58 20.41 -25.97
CA TRP A 18 -23.74 20.32 -24.51
C TRP A 18 -22.75 19.27 -24.02
N ALA A 19 -21.59 19.77 -23.61
CA ALA A 19 -20.70 19.06 -22.73
C ALA A 19 -21.46 18.73 -21.44
N GLN A 20 -21.89 17.46 -21.26
CA GLN A 20 -22.30 16.97 -19.95
C GLN A 20 -21.02 16.78 -19.13
N GLY A 21 -20.58 17.88 -18.52
CA GLY A 21 -19.63 17.90 -17.43
C GLY A 21 -20.17 17.07 -16.26
N ALA A 22 -19.24 16.54 -15.49
CA ALA A 22 -19.46 15.60 -14.42
C ALA A 22 -20.27 16.21 -13.27
N ASP A 23 -21.55 15.88 -13.17
CA ASP A 23 -22.32 15.97 -11.93
C ASP A 23 -22.47 14.57 -11.32
N ARG A 24 -21.35 14.02 -10.82
CA ARG A 24 -21.38 12.98 -9.79
C ARG A 24 -21.46 13.66 -8.43
N MET A 25 -22.62 14.19 -8.05
CA MET A 25 -22.91 14.45 -6.64
C MET A 25 -24.41 14.41 -6.36
N LYS A 26 -24.84 13.27 -5.82
CA LYS A 26 -25.54 13.10 -4.53
C LYS A 26 -26.02 11.66 -4.51
N ASN A 27 -25.21 10.77 -3.94
CA ASN A 27 -25.70 9.45 -3.62
C ASN A 27 -26.40 9.54 -2.28
N ASP A 28 -27.67 9.15 -2.31
CA ASP A 28 -28.63 9.21 -1.22
C ASP A 28 -28.10 8.57 0.05
N MET A 29 -28.04 9.36 1.12
CA MET A 29 -28.07 8.83 2.49
C MET A 29 -29.48 8.31 2.76
N GLY A 30 -29.81 7.17 2.14
CA GLY A 30 -30.89 6.32 2.63
C GLY A 30 -30.52 5.74 4.01
N PRO A 31 -31.48 5.51 4.90
CA PRO A 31 -31.19 4.98 6.22
C PRO A 31 -30.72 3.53 6.06
N LYS A 32 -29.40 3.30 6.10
CA LYS A 32 -28.78 1.98 6.13
C LYS A 32 -29.16 1.29 7.45
N THR A 33 -30.33 0.67 7.45
CA THR A 33 -30.82 -0.19 8.53
C THR A 33 -30.57 -1.64 8.12
N VAL A 34 -29.31 -2.07 8.22
CA VAL A 34 -28.97 -3.48 8.34
C VAL A 34 -27.81 -3.60 9.34
N ILE A 35 -28.03 -4.42 10.35
CA ILE A 35 -27.08 -4.84 11.39
C ILE A 35 -25.75 -5.27 10.73
N GLY A 36 -24.64 -4.60 11.06
CA GLY A 36 -23.30 -5.05 10.64
C GLY A 36 -22.21 -3.99 10.82
N THR A 37 -21.31 -4.25 11.76
CA THR A 37 -20.09 -3.54 12.13
C THR A 37 -19.03 -3.46 11.02
N SER A 38 -19.37 -2.97 9.82
CA SER A 38 -18.41 -2.92 8.70
C SER A 38 -18.23 -1.51 8.17
N ASN A 39 -17.02 -1.00 8.30
CA ASN A 39 -16.52 0.19 7.65
C ASN A 39 -16.06 -0.20 6.22
N PRO A 40 -16.88 0.05 5.18
CA PRO A 40 -16.62 -0.48 3.84
C PRO A 40 -15.34 0.09 3.24
N ASP A 41 -15.06 1.39 3.46
CA ASP A 41 -13.85 2.04 2.99
C ASP A 41 -12.60 1.44 3.65
N LEU A 42 -12.70 1.00 4.91
CA LEU A 42 -11.58 0.32 5.58
C LEU A 42 -11.27 -1.02 4.91
N GLN A 43 -12.31 -1.77 4.56
CA GLN A 43 -12.18 -3.05 3.87
C GLN A 43 -11.66 -2.87 2.44
N ASP A 44 -12.21 -1.92 1.69
CA ASP A 44 -11.78 -1.64 0.33
C ASP A 44 -10.37 -1.06 0.29
N GLY A 45 -10.01 -0.25 1.29
CA GLY A 45 -8.64 0.21 1.51
C GLY A 45 -7.67 -0.94 1.73
N ALA A 46 -8.01 -1.86 2.63
CA ALA A 46 -7.20 -3.07 2.88
C ALA A 46 -7.04 -3.93 1.61
N ASN A 47 -8.13 -4.14 0.85
CA ASN A 47 -8.11 -4.89 -0.39
C ASN A 47 -7.22 -4.23 -1.45
N ALA A 48 -7.29 -2.90 -1.59
CA ALA A 48 -6.43 -2.16 -2.51
C ALA A 48 -4.94 -2.31 -2.17
N LEU A 49 -4.59 -2.25 -0.87
CA LEU A 49 -3.22 -2.48 -0.41
C LEU A 49 -2.73 -3.90 -0.73
N LEU A 50 -3.57 -4.92 -0.56
CA LEU A 50 -3.25 -6.30 -0.93
C LEU A 50 -3.01 -6.47 -2.42
N MET A 51 -3.67 -5.66 -3.26
CA MET A 51 -3.49 -5.64 -4.71
C MET A 51 -2.29 -4.79 -5.16
N GLY A 52 -1.58 -4.13 -4.23
CA GLY A 52 -0.45 -3.25 -4.55
C GLY A 52 -0.85 -1.82 -4.94
N ASP A 53 -2.14 -1.47 -4.90
CA ASP A 53 -2.61 -0.10 -5.14
C ASP A 53 -2.52 0.72 -3.84
N GLY A 54 -1.30 1.19 -3.56
CA GLY A 54 -0.98 1.97 -2.37
C GLY A 54 -1.74 3.28 -2.27
N GLU A 55 -1.94 3.98 -3.39
CA GLU A 55 -2.59 5.29 -3.41
C GLU A 55 -4.08 5.17 -3.06
N LYS A 56 -4.79 4.25 -3.73
CA LYS A 56 -6.20 3.97 -3.42
C LYS A 56 -6.35 3.44 -2.01
N GLY A 57 -5.47 2.51 -1.60
CA GLY A 57 -5.50 1.91 -0.27
C GLY A 57 -5.35 2.93 0.85
N VAL A 58 -4.37 3.84 0.74
CA VAL A 58 -4.17 4.93 1.71
C VAL A 58 -5.36 5.88 1.72
N ARG A 59 -5.86 6.31 0.56
CA ARG A 59 -7.01 7.24 0.47
C ARG A 59 -8.24 6.68 1.16
N LEU A 60 -8.65 5.45 0.82
CA LEU A 60 -9.83 4.82 1.39
C LEU A 60 -9.67 4.58 2.90
N THR A 61 -8.47 4.18 3.34
CA THR A 61 -8.20 3.98 4.76
C THR A 61 -8.26 5.29 5.55
N LEU A 62 -7.80 6.42 4.98
CA LEU A 62 -7.91 7.73 5.61
C LEU A 62 -9.38 8.17 5.76
N ASP A 63 -10.20 7.94 4.74
CA ASP A 63 -11.63 8.25 4.81
C ASP A 63 -12.35 7.37 5.83
N ALA A 64 -12.03 6.08 5.85
CA ALA A 64 -12.52 5.13 6.82
C ALA A 64 -12.18 5.52 8.27
N LEU A 65 -10.96 6.00 8.51
CA LEU A 65 -10.48 6.39 9.84
C LEU A 65 -11.32 7.54 10.43
N LYS A 66 -11.80 8.48 9.60
CA LYS A 66 -12.62 9.62 10.05
C LYS A 66 -13.95 9.21 10.68
N VAL A 67 -14.48 8.06 10.26
CA VAL A 67 -15.79 7.53 10.69
C VAL A 67 -15.66 6.24 11.49
N ALA A 68 -14.44 5.88 11.89
CA ALA A 68 -14.13 4.63 12.57
C ALA A 68 -14.88 4.52 13.91
N ARG A 69 -15.39 3.32 14.18
CA ARG A 69 -16.19 3.01 15.37
C ARG A 69 -15.42 2.15 16.34
N GLY A 70 -14.66 2.81 17.20
CA GLY A 70 -13.98 2.21 18.33
C GLY A 70 -12.61 1.62 18.02
N PRO A 71 -11.94 1.07 19.04
CA PRO A 71 -10.52 0.75 18.97
C PRO A 71 -10.13 -0.19 17.84
N ARG A 72 -10.98 -1.19 17.55
CA ARG A 72 -10.68 -2.20 16.53
C ARG A 72 -10.56 -1.61 15.12
N GLU A 73 -11.48 -0.73 14.73
CA GLU A 73 -11.44 -0.10 13.40
C GLU A 73 -10.30 0.91 13.31
N GLU A 74 -10.10 1.69 14.37
CA GLU A 74 -9.03 2.68 14.42
C GLU A 74 -7.64 2.01 14.37
N GLU A 75 -7.42 0.93 15.12
CA GLU A 75 -6.18 0.16 15.07
C GLU A 75 -5.92 -0.47 13.70
N ALA A 76 -6.96 -1.04 13.07
CA ALA A 76 -6.86 -1.60 11.73
C ALA A 76 -6.53 -0.51 10.70
N ALA A 77 -7.16 0.65 10.79
CA ALA A 77 -6.89 1.78 9.91
C ALA A 77 -5.45 2.29 10.08
N LEU A 78 -4.97 2.48 11.31
CA LEU A 78 -3.58 2.90 11.56
C LEU A 78 -2.56 1.87 11.02
N SER A 79 -2.84 0.57 11.21
CA SER A 79 -2.01 -0.51 10.67
C SER A 79 -1.97 -0.47 9.13
N ASN A 80 -3.12 -0.28 8.49
CA ASN A 80 -3.24 -0.18 7.04
C ASN A 80 -2.54 1.07 6.49
N LEU A 81 -2.64 2.22 7.18
CA LEU A 81 -1.94 3.43 6.77
C LEU A 81 -0.43 3.26 6.85
N CYS A 82 0.10 2.67 7.94
CA CYS A 82 1.53 2.40 8.02
C CYS A 82 1.99 1.50 6.86
N ALA A 83 1.26 0.40 6.58
CA ALA A 83 1.58 -0.49 5.46
C ALA A 83 1.44 0.19 4.09
N GLY A 84 0.40 1.00 3.88
CA GLY A 84 0.16 1.69 2.62
C GLY A 84 1.22 2.75 2.32
N TYR A 85 1.65 3.51 3.32
CA TYR A 85 2.75 4.46 3.13
C TYR A 85 4.10 3.76 2.93
N ILE A 86 4.33 2.56 3.50
CA ILE A 86 5.50 1.72 3.16
C ILE A 86 5.48 1.34 1.68
N LEU A 87 4.33 0.89 1.17
CA LEU A 87 4.15 0.50 -0.23
C LEU A 87 4.40 1.68 -1.20
N LEU A 88 4.09 2.90 -0.76
CA LEU A 88 4.37 4.13 -1.50
C LEU A 88 5.79 4.70 -1.27
N GLU A 89 6.64 4.00 -0.50
CA GLU A 89 7.98 4.44 -0.09
C GLU A 89 8.02 5.79 0.66
N LYS A 90 6.89 6.18 1.26
CA LYS A 90 6.73 7.39 2.08
C LYS A 90 7.00 7.07 3.54
N PHE A 91 8.26 6.83 3.86
CA PHE A 91 8.68 6.26 5.14
C PHE A 91 8.42 7.19 6.35
N VAL A 92 8.49 8.50 6.18
CA VAL A 92 8.25 9.47 7.26
C VAL A 92 6.77 9.41 7.70
N GLU A 93 5.85 9.42 6.75
CA GLU A 93 4.42 9.27 7.00
C GLU A 93 4.09 7.88 7.55
N ALA A 94 4.73 6.83 7.03
CA ALA A 94 4.51 5.47 7.52
C ALA A 94 4.88 5.32 9.00
N ILE A 95 6.06 5.80 9.42
CA ILE A 95 6.51 5.75 10.82
C ILE A 95 5.49 6.40 11.74
N LYS A 96 4.97 7.58 11.37
CA LYS A 96 3.97 8.28 12.17
C LYS A 96 2.77 7.40 12.49
N TYR A 97 2.21 6.68 11.52
CA TYR A 97 1.05 5.81 11.76
C TYR A 97 1.39 4.54 12.54
N CYS A 98 2.58 3.98 12.35
CA CYS A 98 3.07 2.89 13.18
C CYS A 98 3.24 3.32 14.65
N GLU A 99 3.79 4.50 14.91
CA GLU A 99 3.97 5.04 16.26
C GLU A 99 2.62 5.35 16.93
N LEU A 100 1.67 5.93 16.19
CA LEU A 100 0.30 6.13 16.69
C LEU A 100 -0.37 4.81 17.08
N LEU A 101 -0.15 3.75 16.30
CA LEU A 101 -0.69 2.42 16.62
C LEU A 101 -0.04 1.84 17.88
N ILE A 102 1.28 1.95 18.02
CA ILE A 102 2.01 1.48 19.22
C ILE A 102 1.59 2.27 20.46
N ALA A 103 1.45 3.59 20.36
CA ALA A 103 1.02 4.44 21.47
C ALA A 103 -0.38 4.08 21.95
N ARG A 104 -1.25 3.63 21.05
CA ARG A 104 -2.60 3.17 21.37
C ARG A 104 -2.63 1.74 21.91
N ASN A 105 -1.91 0.84 21.26
CA ASN A 105 -1.85 -0.58 21.57
C ASN A 105 -0.40 -1.06 21.44
N GLY A 106 0.31 -1.03 22.59
CA GLY A 106 1.71 -1.42 22.69
C GLY A 106 1.97 -2.91 22.41
N ASP A 107 0.93 -3.73 22.33
CA ASP A 107 0.99 -5.17 22.02
C ASP A 107 0.59 -5.49 20.58
N ASN A 108 0.39 -4.46 19.74
CA ASN A 108 0.11 -4.66 18.32
C ASN A 108 1.39 -5.02 17.54
N TRP A 109 1.66 -6.32 17.45
CA TRP A 109 2.84 -6.87 16.75
C TRP A 109 2.97 -6.41 15.29
N ARG A 110 1.87 -6.06 14.60
CA ARG A 110 1.92 -5.58 13.20
C ARG A 110 2.58 -4.21 13.08
N ALA A 111 2.41 -3.36 14.09
CA ALA A 111 3.03 -2.04 14.11
C ALA A 111 4.57 -2.16 14.17
N TYR A 112 5.07 -3.04 15.04
CA TYR A 112 6.51 -3.34 15.12
C TYR A 112 7.02 -3.98 13.83
N ASN A 113 6.31 -4.96 13.27
CA ASN A 113 6.67 -5.55 11.97
C ASN A 113 6.80 -4.48 10.87
N ASN A 114 5.81 -3.60 10.74
CA ASN A 114 5.81 -2.57 9.71
C ASN A 114 6.92 -1.54 9.95
N ARG A 115 7.15 -1.12 11.20
CA ARG A 115 8.22 -0.17 11.54
C ARG A 115 9.61 -0.80 11.35
N ALA A 116 9.78 -2.08 11.63
CA ALA A 116 10.99 -2.82 11.28
C ALA A 116 11.26 -2.81 9.78
N VAL A 117 10.25 -3.05 8.93
CA VAL A 117 10.39 -2.98 7.46
C VAL A 117 10.85 -1.59 7.03
N ILE A 118 10.33 -0.51 7.64
CA ILE A 118 10.79 0.85 7.35
C ILE A 118 12.26 1.03 7.76
N TYR A 119 12.65 0.55 8.94
CA TYR A 119 14.02 0.65 9.42
C TYR A 119 15.00 -0.17 8.58
N ILE A 120 14.61 -1.35 8.09
CA ILE A 120 15.40 -2.14 7.13
C ILE A 120 15.61 -1.34 5.85
N LYS A 121 14.53 -0.82 5.25
CA LYS A 121 14.58 -0.04 4.00
C LYS A 121 15.36 1.28 4.13
N THR A 122 15.47 1.83 5.33
CA THR A 122 16.21 3.07 5.61
C THR A 122 17.60 2.83 6.23
N GLY A 123 18.07 1.58 6.31
CA GLY A 123 19.39 1.22 6.82
C GLY A 123 19.57 1.33 8.34
N GLN A 124 18.48 1.55 9.09
CA GLN A 124 18.48 1.66 10.55
C GLN A 124 18.39 0.28 11.22
N TYR A 125 19.32 -0.62 10.88
CA TYR A 125 19.24 -2.04 11.23
C TYR A 125 19.14 -2.33 12.72
N ALA A 126 19.82 -1.56 13.58
CA ALA A 126 19.73 -1.76 15.03
C ALA A 126 18.30 -1.55 15.57
N LYS A 127 17.56 -0.56 15.02
CA LYS A 127 16.16 -0.32 15.39
C LYS A 127 15.24 -1.39 14.78
N ALA A 128 15.55 -1.83 13.56
CA ALA A 128 14.81 -2.92 12.93
C ALA A 128 14.89 -4.21 13.76
N GLU A 129 16.08 -4.57 14.26
CA GLU A 129 16.27 -5.74 15.11
C GLU A 129 15.45 -5.65 16.39
N GLN A 130 15.44 -4.50 17.06
CA GLN A 130 14.63 -4.27 18.26
C GLN A 130 13.13 -4.48 17.99
N ASP A 131 12.62 -3.91 16.89
CA ASP A 131 11.21 -4.06 16.52
C ASP A 131 10.87 -5.49 16.08
N LEU A 132 11.78 -6.20 15.39
CA LEU A 132 11.60 -7.60 15.03
C LEU A 132 11.49 -8.48 16.27
N LEU A 133 12.42 -8.34 17.21
CA LEU A 133 12.40 -9.07 18.48
C LEU A 133 11.10 -8.81 19.23
N ARG A 134 10.69 -7.54 19.36
CA ARG A 134 9.43 -7.20 20.04
C ARG A 134 8.21 -7.79 19.33
N GLY A 135 8.17 -7.75 18.01
CA GLY A 135 7.11 -8.36 17.22
C GLY A 135 7.05 -9.88 17.41
N GLU A 136 8.21 -10.55 17.41
CA GLU A 136 8.34 -12.01 17.58
C GLU A 136 7.98 -12.46 18.99
N GLU A 137 8.27 -11.67 20.03
CA GLU A 137 7.78 -11.89 21.40
C GLU A 137 6.25 -11.89 21.47
N LEU A 138 5.62 -10.87 20.85
CA LEU A 138 4.18 -10.69 20.88
C LEU A 138 3.43 -11.70 20.02
N ARG A 139 4.00 -12.08 18.87
CA ARG A 139 3.41 -13.06 17.95
C ARG A 139 4.47 -13.97 17.34
N PRO A 140 4.89 -15.02 18.08
CA PRO A 140 5.82 -16.00 17.59
C PRO A 140 5.31 -16.67 16.31
N GLY A 141 6.18 -16.82 15.33
CA GLY A 141 5.90 -17.59 14.12
C GLY A 141 5.00 -16.90 13.09
N ALA A 142 4.63 -15.63 13.26
CA ALA A 142 3.88 -14.90 12.23
C ALA A 142 4.65 -14.87 10.91
N HIS A 143 3.98 -15.24 9.81
CA HIS A 143 4.62 -15.33 8.50
C HIS A 143 5.26 -14.00 8.06
N THR A 144 4.56 -12.88 8.24
CA THR A 144 5.07 -11.55 7.86
C THR A 144 6.30 -11.14 8.68
N LEU A 145 6.38 -11.53 9.96
CA LEU A 145 7.59 -11.29 10.77
C LEU A 145 8.76 -12.13 10.28
N LYS A 146 8.53 -13.40 9.89
CA LYS A 146 9.57 -14.23 9.27
C LYS A 146 10.06 -13.64 7.95
N VAL A 147 9.16 -13.08 7.14
CA VAL A 147 9.53 -12.37 5.91
C VAL A 147 10.35 -11.12 6.22
N ALA A 148 9.92 -10.28 7.16
CA ALA A 148 10.68 -9.10 7.57
C ALA A 148 12.05 -9.47 8.17
N ARG A 149 12.12 -10.58 8.91
CA ARG A 149 13.37 -11.15 9.44
C ARG A 149 14.29 -11.60 8.31
N ALA A 150 13.78 -12.29 7.28
CA ALA A 150 14.58 -12.67 6.12
C ALA A 150 15.11 -11.42 5.39
N MET A 151 14.27 -10.41 5.16
CA MET A 151 14.70 -9.13 4.58
C MET A 151 15.81 -8.46 5.40
N TYR A 152 15.70 -8.50 6.73
CA TYR A 152 16.74 -7.98 7.62
C TYR A 152 18.05 -8.76 7.48
N MET A 153 17.99 -10.09 7.48
CA MET A 153 19.18 -10.94 7.38
C MET A 153 19.89 -10.75 6.04
N ASP A 154 19.16 -10.65 4.93
CA ASP A 154 19.72 -10.36 3.62
C ASP A 154 20.41 -8.99 3.57
N ALA A 155 19.85 -7.99 4.28
CA ALA A 155 20.41 -6.64 4.34
C ALA A 155 21.65 -6.51 5.24
N VAL A 156 21.71 -7.28 6.34
CA VAL A 156 22.77 -7.18 7.36
C VAL A 156 23.90 -8.19 7.12
N TYR A 157 23.57 -9.38 6.61
CA TYR A 157 24.50 -10.48 6.36
C TYR A 157 24.43 -10.91 4.89
N PRO A 158 24.84 -10.03 3.94
CA PRO A 158 24.80 -10.39 2.53
C PRO A 158 25.72 -11.60 2.30
N VAL A 159 25.16 -12.68 1.76
CA VAL A 159 25.95 -13.84 1.37
C VAL A 159 26.84 -13.43 0.20
N ALA A 160 28.14 -13.25 0.46
CA ALA A 160 29.11 -13.11 -0.61
C ALA A 160 29.13 -14.44 -1.38
N ALA A 161 28.82 -14.40 -2.68
CA ALA A 161 28.96 -15.57 -3.54
C ALA A 161 30.45 -15.90 -3.66
N GLU A 162 30.94 -16.81 -2.82
CA GLU A 162 32.26 -17.39 -2.98
C GLU A 162 32.18 -18.39 -4.15
N VAL A 163 32.48 -17.92 -5.36
CA VAL A 163 32.55 -18.77 -6.55
C VAL A 163 33.87 -19.53 -6.48
N THR A 164 33.86 -20.72 -5.88
CA THR A 164 34.95 -21.68 -6.06
C THR A 164 34.79 -22.31 -7.44
N VAL A 165 35.56 -21.84 -8.42
CA VAL A 165 35.72 -22.54 -9.69
C VAL A 165 36.50 -23.82 -9.38
N ASP A 166 35.79 -24.95 -9.35
CA ASP A 166 36.41 -26.26 -9.20
C ASP A 166 36.99 -26.69 -10.55
N ASP A 167 38.26 -26.34 -10.80
CA ASP A 167 39.00 -26.64 -12.04
C ASP A 167 39.40 -28.13 -12.16
N SER A 168 38.69 -29.07 -11.52
CA SER A 168 39.19 -30.44 -11.33
C SER A 168 39.07 -31.40 -12.53
N ASP A 169 38.76 -30.95 -13.76
CA ASP A 169 38.39 -31.89 -14.84
C ASP A 169 39.00 -31.66 -16.24
N SER A 170 40.22 -31.12 -16.36
CA SER A 170 40.87 -30.93 -17.69
C SER A 170 42.20 -31.67 -17.95
N SER A 171 42.69 -32.55 -17.05
CA SER A 171 44.02 -33.16 -17.23
C SER A 171 44.08 -34.67 -17.55
N LYS A 172 43.00 -35.31 -18.03
CA LYS A 172 43.03 -36.74 -18.41
C LYS A 172 42.45 -37.04 -19.80
N SER A 173 43.09 -36.53 -20.85
CA SER A 173 43.00 -37.16 -22.18
C SER A 173 44.25 -36.89 -23.02
N ASN A 174 45.42 -37.30 -22.52
CA ASN A 174 46.62 -37.45 -23.35
C ASN A 174 47.58 -38.44 -22.69
N ALA A 175 47.23 -39.72 -22.72
CA ALA A 175 48.19 -40.81 -22.54
C ALA A 175 47.64 -42.10 -23.18
N ASN A 176 48.46 -42.68 -24.05
CA ASN A 176 48.36 -43.97 -24.75
C ASN A 176 47.51 -43.97 -26.04
N GLN A 177 48.19 -43.94 -27.20
CA GLN A 177 48.80 -45.07 -27.94
C GLN A 177 47.77 -45.82 -28.77
#